data_AF-A0A1E7FHE1-F1
#
_entry.id   AF-A0A1E7FHE1-F1
#
_cell.length_a   1.000
_cell.length_b   1.000
_cell.length_c   1.000
_cell.angle_alpha   90.00
_cell.angle_beta   90.00
_cell.angle_gamma   90.00
#
_symmetry.space_group_name_H-M   'P 1'
#
loop_
_entity.id
_entity.type
_entity.pdbx_description
1 polymer ?
#
loop_
_entity_poly.entity_id
_entity_poly.type
_entity_poly.pdbx_seq_one_letter_code
_entity_poly.pdbx_strand_id
1 'polypeptide(L)'
;MIEGQKSDNGAAATVTSQSFNAALNACAFVGGSEENKTRAFEIATKIDKLRQKSGEVPDSTWYGTMLRACSSLVQPSKYREKLVERYFQEACENGCVGRLVIKQLKFAATPDNQMRLLGRKFGRREFVNLDDLPKDWTKNAREWQ
;
A
#
# COMPACT_ATOMS: atom_id res chain seq x y z
N MET A 1 11.84 -53.65 15.34
CA MET A 1 12.32 -52.88 14.17
C MET A 1 11.37 -51.71 14.00
N ILE A 2 11.87 -50.49 14.15
CA ILE A 2 11.06 -49.26 14.15
C ILE A 2 10.92 -48.84 12.68
N GLU A 3 9.70 -48.89 12.15
CA GLU A 3 9.40 -48.34 10.83
C GLU A 3 9.52 -46.83 10.89
N GLY A 4 10.53 -46.29 10.20
CA GLY A 4 10.73 -44.87 10.05
C GLY A 4 9.58 -44.26 9.25
N GLN A 5 8.75 -43.46 9.91
CA GLN A 5 7.86 -42.52 9.25
C GLN A 5 8.69 -41.56 8.41
N LYS A 6 8.64 -41.75 7.10
CA LYS A 6 9.07 -40.75 6.11
C LYS A 6 8.10 -39.57 6.22
N SER A 7 8.55 -38.46 6.81
CA SER A 7 7.81 -37.21 6.81
C SER A 7 7.77 -36.68 5.36
N ASP A 8 6.61 -36.81 4.73
CA ASP A 8 6.40 -36.34 3.38
C ASP A 8 6.14 -34.82 3.37
N ASN A 9 7.01 -34.14 2.61
CA ASN A 9 6.81 -32.88 1.90
C ASN A 9 6.30 -31.65 2.67
N GLY A 10 7.27 -30.84 3.12
CA GLY A 10 7.07 -29.41 3.32
C GLY A 10 6.68 -28.74 2.00
N ALA A 11 5.38 -28.45 1.85
CA ALA A 11 4.93 -27.50 0.85
C ALA A 11 5.68 -26.19 1.07
N ALA A 12 6.47 -25.76 0.08
CA ALA A 12 7.09 -24.44 0.10
C ALA A 12 5.97 -23.42 0.32
N ALA A 13 5.93 -22.80 1.50
CA ALA A 13 4.94 -21.79 1.82
C ALA A 13 5.10 -20.65 0.80
N THR A 14 4.24 -20.63 -0.22
CA THR A 14 4.21 -19.56 -1.20
C THR A 14 3.78 -18.30 -0.48
N VAL A 15 4.63 -17.26 -0.52
CA VAL A 15 4.28 -15.98 0.09
C VAL A 15 3.07 -15.42 -0.64
N THR A 16 1.96 -15.26 0.07
CA THR A 16 0.69 -14.78 -0.49
C THR A 16 0.54 -13.27 -0.32
N SER A 17 -0.42 -12.69 -1.03
CA SER A 17 -0.85 -11.29 -0.86
C SER A 17 -1.13 -10.94 0.60
N GLN A 18 -1.71 -11.88 1.35
CA GLN A 18 -2.04 -11.73 2.77
C GLN A 18 -0.79 -11.60 3.64
N SER A 19 0.24 -12.40 3.38
CA SER A 19 1.51 -12.33 4.12
C SER A 19 2.21 -10.98 3.87
N PHE A 20 2.25 -10.53 2.62
CA PHE A 20 2.80 -9.22 2.27
C PHE A 20 2.01 -8.06 2.91
N ASN A 21 0.68 -8.09 2.80
CA ASN A 21 -0.20 -7.10 3.40
C ASN A 21 -0.05 -7.05 4.92
N ALA A 22 0.04 -8.20 5.60
CA ALA A 22 0.25 -8.25 7.05
C ALA A 22 1.58 -7.61 7.47
N ALA A 23 2.67 -7.95 6.78
CA ALA A 23 4.00 -7.41 7.07
C ALA A 23 4.07 -5.89 6.81
N LEU A 24 3.47 -5.43 5.71
CA LEU A 24 3.40 -4.01 5.37
C LEU A 24 2.53 -3.25 6.39
N ASN A 25 1.40 -3.82 6.80
CA ASN A 25 0.51 -3.22 7.78
C ASN A 25 1.20 -3.04 9.14
N ALA A 26 1.98 -4.02 9.59
CA ALA A 26 2.78 -3.90 10.80
C ALA A 26 3.75 -2.70 10.74
N CYS A 27 4.38 -2.47 9.58
CA CYS A 27 5.26 -1.31 9.38
C CYS A 27 4.48 0.02 9.42
N ALA A 28 3.35 0.10 8.71
CA ALA A 28 2.58 1.33 8.54
C ALA A 28 1.94 1.89 9.83
N PHE A 29 1.95 1.11 10.91
CA PHE A 29 1.41 1.48 12.23
C PHE A 29 2.49 1.67 13.29
N VAL A 30 3.78 1.62 12.92
CA VAL A 30 4.88 1.95 13.84
C VAL A 30 4.76 3.42 14.29
N GLY A 31 4.74 3.60 15.60
CA GLY A 31 4.82 4.91 16.26
C GLY A 31 6.15 5.12 16.98
N GLY A 32 6.24 6.20 17.75
CA GLY A 32 7.43 6.52 18.55
C GLY A 32 8.44 7.39 17.80
N SER A 33 9.72 7.11 18.00
CA SER A 33 10.84 7.93 17.51
C SER A 33 10.90 7.98 15.98
N GLU A 34 11.50 9.07 15.46
CA GLU A 34 11.74 9.23 14.02
C GLU A 34 12.68 8.16 13.46
N GLU A 35 13.60 7.64 14.28
CA GLU A 35 14.44 6.50 13.93
C GLU A 35 13.60 5.23 13.69
N ASN A 36 12.66 4.92 14.59
CA ASN A 36 11.77 3.76 14.43
C ASN A 36 10.90 3.89 13.18
N LYS A 37 10.36 5.09 12.91
CA LYS A 37 9.58 5.36 11.70
C LYS A 37 10.42 5.19 10.44
N THR A 38 11.63 5.74 10.42
CA THR A 38 12.56 5.62 9.30
C THR A 38 12.88 4.15 9.02
N ARG A 39 13.24 3.39 10.05
CA ARG A 39 13.51 1.95 9.94
C ARG A 39 12.29 1.15 9.48
N ALA A 40 11.11 1.47 9.99
CA ALA A 40 9.86 0.84 9.55
C ALA A 40 9.58 1.12 8.07
N PHE A 41 9.84 2.34 7.60
CA PHE A 41 9.68 2.68 6.19
C PHE A 41 10.70 1.96 5.30
N GLU A 42 11.96 1.86 5.73
CA GLU A 42 12.96 1.05 5.02
C GLU A 42 12.52 -0.41 4.88
N ILE A 43 11.98 -1.01 5.94
CA ILE A 43 11.43 -2.37 5.90
C ILE A 43 10.26 -2.44 4.92
N ALA A 44 9.31 -1.50 4.96
CA ALA A 44 8.19 -1.44 4.01
C ALA A 44 8.68 -1.42 2.55
N THR A 45 9.71 -0.64 2.22
CA THR A 45 10.29 -0.62 0.86
C THR A 45 10.99 -1.93 0.49
N LYS A 46 11.58 -2.64 1.46
CA LYS A 46 12.16 -3.97 1.23
C LYS A 46 11.06 -5.00 0.97
N ILE A 47 9.95 -4.95 1.70
CA ILE A 47 8.79 -5.82 1.49
C ILE A 47 8.21 -5.59 0.09
N ASP A 48 8.08 -4.33 -0.36
CA ASP A 48 7.63 -4.02 -1.73
C ASP A 48 8.55 -4.60 -2.81
N LYS A 49 9.87 -4.50 -2.63
CA LYS A 49 10.83 -5.14 -3.53
C LYS A 49 10.73 -6.66 -3.53
N LEU A 50 10.45 -7.28 -2.38
CA LEU A 50 10.28 -8.73 -2.28
C LEU A 50 8.99 -9.19 -2.98
N ARG A 51 7.89 -8.46 -2.81
CA ARG A 51 6.62 -8.70 -3.51
C ARG A 51 6.78 -8.62 -5.03
N GLN A 52 7.47 -7.58 -5.52
CA GLN A 52 7.77 -7.44 -6.95
C GLN A 52 8.57 -8.64 -7.47
N LYS A 53 9.56 -9.11 -6.71
CA LYS A 53 10.36 -10.30 -7.07
C LYS A 53 9.59 -11.61 -7.04
N SER A 54 8.57 -11.73 -6.18
CA SER A 54 7.73 -12.93 -6.13
C SER A 54 6.68 -12.98 -7.23
N GLY A 55 6.51 -11.91 -8.01
CA GLY A 55 5.46 -11.79 -9.02
C GLY A 55 4.05 -11.65 -8.43
N GLU A 56 3.96 -11.33 -7.14
CA GLU A 56 2.67 -11.14 -6.48
C GLU A 56 2.06 -9.81 -6.92
N VAL A 57 0.80 -9.85 -7.34
CA VAL A 57 0.08 -8.70 -7.91
C VAL A 57 -0.56 -7.91 -6.77
N PRO A 58 -0.19 -6.63 -6.60
CA PRO A 58 -0.67 -5.83 -5.48
C PRO A 58 -2.16 -5.52 -5.66
N ASP A 59 -2.89 -5.46 -4.54
CA ASP A 59 -4.30 -5.09 -4.51
C ASP A 59 -4.51 -3.66 -3.96
N SER A 60 -5.77 -3.23 -3.88
CA SER A 60 -6.12 -1.92 -3.29
C SER A 60 -5.63 -1.79 -1.83
N THR A 61 -5.60 -2.90 -1.07
CA THR A 61 -5.11 -2.90 0.31
C THR A 61 -3.63 -2.57 0.36
N TRP A 62 -2.84 -3.16 -0.53
CA TRP A 62 -1.41 -2.91 -0.67
C TRP A 62 -1.13 -1.42 -0.90
N TYR A 63 -1.72 -0.83 -1.95
CA TYR A 63 -1.51 0.57 -2.30
C TYR A 63 -1.99 1.53 -1.21
N GLY A 64 -3.16 1.27 -0.63
CA GLY A 64 -3.66 2.05 0.48
C GLY A 64 -2.72 2.03 1.69
N THR A 65 -2.15 0.85 1.99
CA THR A 65 -1.22 0.70 3.12
C THR A 65 0.15 1.35 2.82
N MET A 66 0.64 1.30 1.58
CA MET A 66 1.84 2.04 1.17
C MET A 66 1.67 3.55 1.29
N LEU A 67 0.51 4.09 0.87
CA LEU A 67 0.19 5.50 1.06
C LEU A 67 0.10 5.88 2.55
N ARG A 68 -0.47 5.01 3.37
CA ARG A 68 -0.46 5.18 4.83
C ARG A 68 0.97 5.22 5.36
N ALA A 69 1.82 4.27 4.98
CA ALA A 69 3.22 4.22 5.38
C ALA A 69 3.95 5.53 5.00
N CYS A 70 3.70 6.07 3.81
CA CYS A 70 4.22 7.38 3.42
C CYS A 70 3.74 8.50 4.35
N SER A 71 2.45 8.49 4.74
CA SER A 71 1.88 9.53 5.59
C SER A 71 2.34 9.48 7.05
N SER A 72 2.53 8.27 7.59
CA SER A 72 2.83 8.01 9.00
C SER A 72 4.32 7.97 9.32
N LEU A 73 5.13 7.47 8.37
CA LEU A 73 6.54 7.13 8.62
C LEU A 73 7.53 8.08 7.94
N VAL A 74 7.07 8.87 6.94
CA VAL A 74 7.93 9.79 6.20
C VAL A 74 7.49 11.22 6.48
N GLN A 75 8.46 12.03 6.90
CA GLN A 75 8.23 13.46 7.13
C GLN A 75 7.81 14.18 5.85
N PRO A 76 6.93 15.20 5.94
CA PRO A 76 6.57 16.04 4.80
C PRO A 76 7.81 16.56 4.07
N SER A 77 7.95 16.15 2.81
CA SER A 77 9.14 16.43 2.01
C SER A 77 8.84 16.15 0.53
N LYS A 78 9.69 16.67 -0.38
CA LYS A 78 9.64 16.31 -1.80
C LYS A 78 9.85 14.82 -2.06
N TYR A 79 10.60 14.14 -1.18
CA TYR A 79 10.76 12.70 -1.24
C TYR A 79 9.43 11.97 -0.98
N ARG A 80 8.71 12.35 0.08
CA ARG A 80 7.37 11.82 0.34
C ARG A 80 6.40 12.11 -0.81
N GLU A 81 6.41 13.31 -1.39
CA GLU A 81 5.55 13.65 -2.52
C GLU A 81 5.75 12.71 -3.71
N LYS A 82 7.01 12.39 -4.04
CA LYS A 82 7.35 11.44 -5.12
C LYS A 82 6.90 10.00 -4.82
N LEU A 83 7.03 9.56 -3.57
CA LEU A 83 6.55 8.24 -3.15
C LEU A 83 5.03 8.13 -3.25
N VAL A 84 4.31 9.15 -2.78
CA VAL A 84 2.85 9.21 -2.84
C VAL A 84 2.36 9.20 -4.28
N GLU A 85 2.98 10.00 -5.14
CA GLU A 85 2.71 9.98 -6.57
C GLU A 85 2.91 8.60 -7.18
N ARG A 86 4.08 7.99 -6.93
CA ARG A 86 4.42 6.67 -7.46
C ARG A 86 3.35 5.63 -7.09
N TYR A 87 3.05 5.45 -5.80
CA TYR A 87 2.11 4.42 -5.39
C TYR A 87 0.68 4.71 -5.84
N PHE A 88 0.29 5.99 -5.96
CA PHE A 88 -1.02 6.33 -6.48
C PHE A 88 -1.12 6.07 -7.99
N GLN A 89 -0.10 6.42 -8.77
CA GLN A 89 -0.04 6.13 -10.22
C GLN A 89 -0.05 4.62 -10.47
N GLU A 90 0.77 3.85 -9.75
CA GLU A 90 0.76 2.39 -9.83
C GLU A 90 -0.64 1.82 -9.47
N ALA A 91 -1.33 2.38 -8.47
CA ALA A 91 -2.70 1.98 -8.15
C ALA A 91 -3.68 2.28 -9.28
N CYS A 92 -3.55 3.44 -9.94
CA CYS A 92 -4.38 3.82 -11.10
C CYS A 92 -4.15 2.85 -12.28
N GLU A 93 -2.90 2.57 -12.61
CA GLU A 93 -2.49 1.68 -13.70
C GLU A 93 -2.99 0.24 -13.49
N ASN A 94 -2.94 -0.25 -12.25
CA ASN A 94 -3.42 -1.58 -11.88
C ASN A 94 -4.94 -1.63 -11.64
N GLY A 95 -5.64 -0.49 -11.74
CA GLY A 95 -7.07 -0.40 -11.47
C GLY A 95 -7.46 -0.67 -10.02
N CYS A 96 -6.54 -0.44 -9.09
CA CYS A 96 -6.68 -0.77 -7.67
C CYS A 96 -6.94 0.47 -6.79
N VAL A 97 -7.49 1.56 -7.33
CA VAL A 97 -7.86 2.75 -6.56
C VAL A 97 -9.18 2.51 -5.83
N GLY A 98 -9.09 1.94 -4.63
CA GLY A 98 -10.23 1.73 -3.74
C GLY A 98 -10.40 2.80 -2.66
N ARG A 99 -11.36 2.59 -1.75
CA ARG A 99 -11.68 3.50 -0.64
C ARG A 99 -10.47 3.73 0.25
N LEU A 100 -9.68 2.69 0.52
CA LEU A 100 -8.48 2.82 1.33
C LEU A 100 -7.43 3.70 0.64
N VAL A 101 -7.19 3.51 -0.66
CA VAL A 101 -6.26 4.33 -1.45
C VAL A 101 -6.65 5.80 -1.38
N ILE A 102 -7.91 6.12 -1.68
CA ILE A 102 -8.43 7.49 -1.62
C ILE A 102 -8.35 8.09 -0.22
N LYS A 103 -8.75 7.32 0.79
CA LYS A 103 -8.69 7.75 2.19
C LYS A 103 -7.25 8.08 2.60
N GLN A 104 -6.28 7.23 2.26
CA GLN A 104 -4.89 7.45 2.64
C GLN A 104 -4.21 8.52 1.79
N LEU A 105 -4.57 8.67 0.51
CA LEU A 105 -4.09 9.75 -0.36
C LEU A 105 -4.39 11.12 0.24
N LYS A 106 -5.59 11.31 0.82
CA LYS A 106 -5.97 12.56 1.51
C LYS A 106 -4.99 12.96 2.62
N PHE A 107 -4.44 11.98 3.35
CA PHE A 107 -3.47 12.22 4.42
C PHE A 107 -2.02 12.28 3.90
N ALA A 108 -1.71 11.51 2.86
CA ALA A 108 -0.36 11.36 2.35
C ALA A 108 0.07 12.53 1.46
N ALA A 109 -0.84 13.03 0.61
CA ALA A 109 -0.59 14.07 -0.38
C ALA A 109 -0.80 15.49 0.17
N THR A 110 0.09 16.41 -0.24
CA THR A 110 -0.11 17.85 -0.09
C THR A 110 -1.23 18.35 -1.02
N PRO A 111 -1.85 19.51 -0.77
CA PRO A 111 -2.90 20.04 -1.66
C PRO A 111 -2.49 20.17 -3.12
N ASP A 112 -1.22 20.48 -3.39
CA ASP A 112 -0.71 20.58 -4.76
C ASP A 112 -0.54 19.20 -5.39
N ASN A 113 -0.09 18.19 -4.63
CA ASN A 113 -0.10 16.80 -5.09
C ASN A 113 -1.52 16.31 -5.36
N GLN A 114 -2.50 16.66 -4.52
CA GLN A 114 -3.90 16.27 -4.74
C GLN A 114 -4.43 16.86 -6.06
N MET A 115 -4.22 18.16 -6.28
CA MET A 115 -4.63 18.83 -7.51
C MET A 115 -3.99 18.16 -8.74
N ARG A 116 -2.70 17.83 -8.66
CA ARG A 116 -1.96 17.21 -9.76
C ARG A 116 -2.39 15.76 -10.05
N LEU A 117 -2.69 14.98 -9.00
CA LEU A 117 -3.02 13.56 -9.13
C LEU A 117 -4.50 13.29 -9.41
N LEU A 118 -5.40 14.12 -8.85
CA LEU A 118 -6.86 13.94 -8.94
C LEU A 118 -7.57 15.01 -9.77
N GLY A 119 -6.86 16.07 -10.19
CA GLY A 119 -7.49 17.25 -10.77
C GLY A 119 -8.32 18.07 -9.77
N ARG A 120 -8.28 17.74 -8.48
CA ARG A 120 -9.03 18.42 -7.42
C ARG A 120 -8.34 18.30 -6.05
N LYS A 121 -8.63 19.23 -5.15
CA LYS A 121 -8.20 19.18 -3.74
C LYS A 121 -9.27 18.51 -2.91
N PHE A 122 -8.89 17.79 -1.86
CA PHE A 122 -9.87 17.29 -0.90
C PHE A 122 -10.39 18.43 -0.02
N GLY A 123 -11.71 18.60 0.04
CA GLY A 123 -12.35 19.42 1.06
C GLY A 123 -12.19 18.84 2.47
N ARG A 124 -12.36 19.67 3.52
CA ARG A 124 -12.20 19.26 4.94
C ARG A 124 -13.04 18.01 5.26
N ARG A 125 -14.31 18.00 4.85
CA ARG A 125 -15.26 16.89 5.06
C ARG A 125 -15.62 16.13 3.78
N GLU A 126 -14.92 16.41 2.69
CA GLU A 126 -15.23 15.79 1.42
C GLU A 126 -14.73 14.35 1.38
N PHE A 127 -15.59 13.48 0.87
CA PHE A 127 -15.28 12.12 0.49
C PHE A 127 -15.34 12.05 -1.03
N VAL A 128 -14.29 11.53 -1.65
CA VAL A 128 -14.31 11.22 -3.08
C VAL A 128 -15.15 9.95 -3.24
N ASN A 129 -16.23 10.02 -4.02
CA ASN A 129 -16.96 8.83 -4.41
C ASN A 129 -16.14 8.08 -5.48
N LEU A 130 -15.99 6.77 -5.33
CA LEU A 130 -15.26 5.95 -6.30
C LEU A 130 -15.95 5.94 -7.66
N ASP A 131 -17.27 6.17 -7.71
CA ASP A 131 -18.01 6.29 -8.96
C ASP A 131 -17.70 7.55 -9.76
N ASP A 132 -17.12 8.58 -9.12
CA ASP A 132 -16.66 9.79 -9.79
C ASP A 132 -15.26 9.62 -10.42
N LEU A 133 -14.59 8.50 -10.16
CA LEU A 133 -13.25 8.22 -10.66
C LEU A 133 -13.31 7.45 -12.00
N PRO A 134 -12.27 7.58 -12.85
CA PRO A 134 -12.17 6.77 -14.06
C PRO A 134 -12.35 5.27 -13.74
N LYS A 135 -13.23 4.59 -14.49
CA LYS A 135 -13.50 3.16 -14.25
C LYS A 135 -12.26 2.29 -14.38
N ASP A 136 -11.30 2.68 -15.23
CA ASP A 136 -10.02 1.99 -15.33
C ASP A 136 -9.18 2.06 -14.06
N TRP A 137 -9.35 3.09 -13.21
CA TRP A 137 -8.65 3.20 -11.93
C TRP A 137 -9.27 2.32 -10.85
N THR A 138 -10.54 1.92 -11.00
CA THR A 138 -11.30 1.24 -9.94
C THR A 138 -11.68 -0.20 -10.28
N LYS A 139 -11.46 -0.65 -11.53
CA LYS A 139 -11.88 -1.96 -12.04
C LYS A 139 -11.42 -3.20 -11.25
N ASN A 140 -10.29 -3.11 -10.54
CA ASN A 140 -9.71 -4.18 -9.73
C ASN A 140 -9.74 -3.86 -8.22
N ALA A 141 -10.36 -2.75 -7.81
CA ALA A 141 -10.51 -2.39 -6.41
C ALA A 141 -11.51 -3.35 -5.74
N ARG A 142 -10.99 -4.36 -5.04
CA ARG A 142 -11.82 -5.25 -4.21
C ARG A 142 -12.13 -4.56 -2.89
N GLU A 143 -13.33 -4.00 -2.79
CA GLU A 143 -13.88 -3.48 -1.54
C GLU A 143 -14.45 -4.65 -0.74
N TRP A 144 -13.91 -4.91 0.45
CA TRP A 144 -14.56 -5.82 1.39
C TRP A 144 -15.78 -5.10 1.99
N GLN A 145 -16.98 -5.60 1.70
CA GLN A 145 -18.23 -5.16 2.35
C GLN A 145 -18.40 -5.84 3.71
#